data_AF-T1U884-F1
#
_entry.id   AF-T1U884-F1
#
_cell.length_a   1.000
_cell.length_b   1.000
_cell.length_c   1.000
_cell.angle_alpha   90.00
_cell.angle_beta   90.00
_cell.angle_gamma   90.00
#
_symmetry.space_group_name_H-M   'P 1'
#
loop_
_entity.id
_entity.type
_entity.pdbx_description
1 polymer ?
#
loop_
_entity_poly.entity_id
_entity_poly.type
_entity_poly.pdbx_seq_one_letter_code
_entity_poly.pdbx_strand_id
1 'polypeptide(L)'
;MRVTFGSKYNQMNHYQNALQNKINDANTQIASGLKIRYGYQNSDINNQNLKFQYEENTLDQGIDVAQNAYTSTLNTDKALQEFSKTMETFKTKLIQSANDVHSETSRNAIANDLERLREHMINIANTSIGGEFLFGGSKVDRPPIDSEGKYHGNGEDLNALVSSDNLVPYNISGQDLFLGTDKDKHKLITSNIKLFNQNKLHPDVMDALEHSSLPEEVFIKPSDTLRELIGDNDKDPTNDPKEFFICKASGLMALVLRKNSR
;
A
#
# COMPACT_ATOMS: atom_id res chain seq x y z
N MET A 1 44.24 -30.85 -71.64
CA MET A 1 43.12 -30.05 -72.18
C MET A 1 43.68 -28.78 -72.83
N ARG A 2 43.21 -28.39 -74.02
CA ARG A 2 43.68 -27.20 -74.74
C ARG A 2 42.90 -25.97 -74.26
N VAL A 3 43.58 -25.00 -73.66
CA VAL A 3 42.97 -23.71 -73.30
C VAL A 3 42.81 -22.90 -74.60
N THR A 4 41.57 -22.64 -75.00
CA THR A 4 41.25 -21.85 -76.20
C THR A 4 41.02 -20.38 -75.84
N PHE A 5 41.15 -19.48 -76.81
CA PHE A 5 40.87 -18.05 -76.61
C PHE A 5 39.45 -17.79 -76.06
N GLY A 6 38.45 -18.57 -76.51
CA GLY A 6 37.10 -18.52 -75.95
C GLY A 6 37.01 -18.93 -74.48
N SER A 7 37.79 -19.93 -74.06
CA SER A 7 37.88 -20.31 -72.63
C SER A 7 38.49 -19.19 -71.78
N LYS A 8 39.50 -18.48 -72.31
CA LYS A 8 40.12 -17.33 -71.63
C LYS A 8 39.15 -16.15 -71.52
N TYR A 9 38.36 -15.88 -72.55
CA TYR A 9 37.33 -14.85 -72.55
C TYR A 9 36.21 -15.14 -71.54
N ASN A 10 35.71 -16.37 -71.50
CA ASN A 10 34.70 -16.78 -70.51
C ASN A 10 35.25 -16.67 -69.07
N GLN A 11 36.50 -17.08 -68.85
CA GLN A 11 37.15 -16.91 -67.55
C GLN A 11 37.30 -15.43 -67.16
N MET A 12 37.67 -14.56 -68.10
CA MET A 12 37.72 -13.10 -67.89
C MET A 12 36.34 -12.54 -67.49
N ASN A 13 35.28 -12.94 -68.20
CA ASN A 13 33.91 -12.54 -67.87
C ASN A 13 33.48 -13.05 -66.50
N HIS A 14 33.82 -14.29 -66.11
CA HIS A 14 33.54 -14.79 -64.77
C HIS A 14 34.23 -13.96 -63.69
N TYR A 15 35.50 -13.60 -63.87
CA TYR A 15 36.21 -12.73 -62.94
C TYR A 15 35.62 -11.32 -62.87
N GLN A 16 35.25 -10.74 -64.02
CA GLN A 16 34.63 -9.40 -64.06
C GLN A 16 33.28 -9.38 -63.34
N ASN A 17 32.43 -10.40 -63.55
CA ASN A 17 31.16 -10.53 -62.84
C ASN A 17 31.37 -10.76 -61.34
N ALA A 18 32.33 -11.60 -60.95
CA ALA A 18 32.66 -11.83 -59.55
C ALA A 18 33.19 -10.56 -58.85
N LEU A 19 33.99 -9.75 -59.55
CA LEU A 19 34.50 -8.48 -59.04
C LEU A 19 33.37 -7.45 -58.90
N GLN A 20 32.49 -7.35 -59.88
CA GLN A 20 31.34 -6.44 -59.83
C GLN A 20 30.42 -6.77 -58.65
N ASN A 21 30.16 -8.06 -58.39
CA ASN A 21 29.38 -8.50 -57.24
C ASN A 21 30.06 -8.12 -55.92
N LYS A 22 31.37 -8.35 -55.79
CA LYS A 22 32.13 -7.94 -54.59
C LYS A 22 32.11 -6.43 -54.35
N ILE A 23 32.21 -5.62 -55.41
CA ILE A 23 32.13 -4.15 -55.30
C ILE A 23 30.74 -3.73 -54.87
N ASN A 24 29.69 -4.33 -55.44
CA ASN A 24 28.31 -4.05 -55.05
C ASN A 24 28.08 -4.40 -53.58
N ASP A 25 28.54 -5.57 -53.12
CA ASP A 25 28.44 -5.98 -51.73
C ASP A 25 29.17 -5.00 -50.79
N ALA A 26 30.41 -4.61 -51.12
CA ALA A 26 31.17 -3.63 -50.35
C ALA A 26 30.48 -2.26 -50.30
N ASN A 27 29.95 -1.78 -51.43
CA ASN A 27 29.18 -0.54 -51.48
C ASN A 27 27.91 -0.64 -50.61
N THR A 28 27.23 -1.79 -50.58
CA THR A 28 26.07 -1.98 -49.69
C THR A 28 26.44 -1.99 -48.22
N GLN A 29 27.58 -2.58 -47.84
CA GLN A 29 28.09 -2.57 -46.47
C GLN A 29 28.51 -1.16 -46.03
N ILE A 30 29.13 -0.39 -46.93
CA ILE A 30 29.48 1.01 -46.68
C ILE A 30 28.21 1.85 -46.50
N ALA A 31 27.21 1.66 -47.37
CA ALA A 31 25.96 2.40 -47.30
C ALA A 31 25.13 2.04 -46.06
N SER A 32 25.12 0.77 -45.64
CA SER A 32 24.38 0.33 -44.44
C SER A 32 25.14 0.57 -43.13
N GLY A 33 26.47 0.68 -43.18
CA GLY A 33 27.33 0.67 -41.99
C GLY A 33 27.39 -0.69 -41.28
N LEU A 34 26.74 -1.73 -41.82
CA LEU A 34 26.64 -3.05 -41.21
C LEU A 34 27.53 -4.06 -41.92
N LYS A 35 28.25 -4.87 -41.14
CA LYS A 35 29.09 -5.96 -41.65
C LYS A 35 28.26 -7.05 -42.35
N ILE A 36 27.06 -7.35 -41.83
CA ILE A 36 26.08 -8.24 -42.45
C ILE A 36 24.70 -7.58 -42.44
N ARG A 37 23.90 -7.89 -43.44
CA ARG A 37 22.49 -7.47 -43.56
C ARG A 37 21.55 -8.67 -43.52
N TYR A 38 21.99 -9.83 -44.01
CA TYR A 38 21.17 -11.03 -44.10
C TYR A 38 21.88 -12.22 -43.45
N GLY A 39 21.09 -13.12 -42.83
CA GLY A 39 21.63 -14.27 -42.12
C GLY A 39 22.44 -15.25 -42.98
N TYR A 40 22.21 -15.28 -44.30
CA TYR A 40 23.00 -16.13 -45.21
C TYR A 40 24.44 -15.63 -45.43
N GLN A 41 24.73 -14.35 -45.13
CA GLN A 41 26.05 -13.76 -45.37
C GLN A 41 27.09 -14.22 -44.33
N ASN A 42 26.65 -14.42 -43.08
CA ASN A 42 27.45 -15.05 -42.03
C ASN A 42 26.50 -15.55 -40.93
N SER A 43 26.39 -16.88 -40.78
CA SER A 43 25.48 -17.48 -39.79
C SER A 43 25.93 -17.20 -38.35
N ASP A 44 27.23 -17.21 -38.05
CA ASP A 44 27.75 -17.01 -36.69
C ASP A 44 27.45 -15.59 -36.19
N ILE A 45 27.75 -14.58 -37.01
CA ILE A 45 27.48 -13.17 -36.67
C ILE A 45 25.96 -12.96 -36.56
N ASN A 46 25.16 -13.57 -37.44
CA ASN A 46 23.70 -13.44 -37.38
C ASN A 46 23.12 -14.08 -36.12
N ASN A 47 23.60 -15.27 -35.72
CA ASN A 47 23.17 -15.93 -34.48
C ASN A 47 23.52 -15.08 -33.25
N GLN A 48 24.70 -14.47 -33.22
CA GLN A 48 25.08 -13.54 -32.15
C GLN A 48 24.18 -12.29 -32.13
N ASN A 49 23.88 -11.73 -33.31
CA ASN A 49 22.98 -10.59 -33.41
C ASN A 49 21.57 -10.92 -32.90
N LEU A 50 21.01 -12.08 -33.27
CA LEU A 50 19.71 -12.54 -32.77
C LEU A 50 19.72 -12.73 -31.25
N LYS A 51 20.81 -13.25 -30.69
CA LYS A 51 20.98 -13.36 -29.24
C LYS A 51 20.99 -11.99 -28.56
N PHE A 52 21.75 -11.03 -29.08
CA PHE A 52 21.79 -9.67 -28.53
C PHE A 52 20.44 -8.97 -28.67
N GLN A 53 19.72 -9.14 -29.77
CA GLN A 53 18.36 -8.60 -29.93
C GLN A 53 17.40 -9.19 -28.90
N TYR A 54 17.52 -10.49 -28.59
CA TYR A 54 16.73 -11.11 -27.54
C TYR A 54 17.09 -10.54 -26.15
N GLU A 55 18.38 -10.38 -25.86
CA GLU A 55 18.86 -9.77 -24.61
C GLU A 55 18.38 -8.32 -24.47
N GLU A 56 18.45 -7.51 -25.55
CA GLU A 56 17.96 -6.13 -25.60
C GLU A 56 16.46 -6.06 -25.30
N ASN A 57 15.63 -6.86 -25.99
CA ASN A 57 14.18 -6.91 -25.71
C ASN A 57 13.87 -7.33 -24.27
N THR A 58 14.64 -8.24 -23.70
CA THR A 58 14.47 -8.69 -22.31
C THR A 58 14.86 -7.58 -21.33
N LEU A 59 15.93 -6.85 -21.61
CA LEU A 59 16.37 -5.70 -20.81
C LEU A 59 15.35 -4.56 -20.87
N ASP A 60 14.80 -4.26 -22.04
CA ASP A 60 13.75 -3.24 -22.20
C ASP A 60 12.51 -3.57 -21.36
N GLN A 61 12.06 -4.83 -21.40
CA GLN A 61 10.96 -5.31 -20.54
C GLN A 61 11.30 -5.17 -19.05
N GLY A 62 12.54 -5.50 -18.66
CA GLY A 62 13.01 -5.34 -17.28
C GLY A 62 13.03 -3.88 -16.83
N ILE A 63 13.42 -2.95 -17.72
CA ILE A 63 13.39 -1.51 -17.47
C ILE A 63 11.95 -1.03 -17.26
N ASP A 64 11.00 -1.44 -18.10
CA ASP A 64 9.59 -1.06 -17.97
C ASP A 64 8.99 -1.57 -16.65
N VAL A 65 9.25 -2.83 -16.31
CA VAL A 65 8.82 -3.42 -15.03
C VAL A 65 9.44 -2.68 -13.84
N ALA A 66 10.72 -2.33 -13.91
CA ALA A 66 11.39 -1.55 -12.86
C ALA A 66 10.82 -0.13 -12.73
N GLN A 67 10.48 0.53 -13.84
CA GLN A 67 9.85 1.86 -13.81
C GLN A 67 8.45 1.82 -13.19
N ASN A 68 7.66 0.77 -13.49
CA ASN A 68 6.35 0.56 -12.88
C ASN A 68 6.47 0.32 -11.37
N ALA A 69 7.39 -0.55 -10.97
CA ALA A 69 7.69 -0.82 -9.56
C ALA A 69 8.13 0.46 -8.83
N TYR A 70 9.06 1.22 -9.41
CA TYR A 70 9.52 2.51 -8.88
C TYR A 70 8.38 3.52 -8.70
N THR A 71 7.50 3.63 -9.71
CA THR A 71 6.33 4.50 -9.66
C THR A 71 5.38 4.07 -8.55
N SER A 72 5.13 2.77 -8.40
CA SER A 72 4.30 2.24 -7.33
C SER A 72 4.90 2.59 -5.96
N THR A 73 6.19 2.31 -5.74
CA THR A 73 6.88 2.62 -4.48
C THR A 73 6.85 4.11 -4.14
N LEU A 74 7.08 5.00 -5.11
CA LEU A 74 7.01 6.45 -4.90
C LEU A 74 5.63 6.91 -4.42
N ASN A 75 4.57 6.32 -4.96
CA ASN A 75 3.23 6.70 -4.56
C ASN A 75 2.82 6.06 -3.23
N THR A 76 3.31 4.84 -2.94
CA THR A 76 3.21 4.26 -1.59
C THR A 76 3.89 5.17 -0.57
N ASP A 77 5.09 5.69 -0.84
CA ASP A 77 5.81 6.60 0.06
C ASP A 77 5.04 7.90 0.29
N LYS A 78 4.50 8.52 -0.77
CA LYS A 78 3.63 9.70 -0.65
C LYS A 78 2.40 9.44 0.21
N ALA A 79 1.71 8.32 -0.02
CA ALA A 79 0.56 7.93 0.78
C ALA A 79 0.95 7.70 2.24
N LEU A 80 2.10 7.09 2.52
CA LEU A 80 2.61 6.91 3.88
C LEU A 80 2.99 8.23 4.55
N GLN A 81 3.56 9.18 3.81
CA GLN A 81 3.86 10.52 4.33
C GLN A 81 2.57 11.24 4.74
N GLU A 82 1.53 11.18 3.90
CA GLU A 82 0.22 11.75 4.20
C GLU A 82 -0.45 11.06 5.39
N PHE A 83 -0.37 9.72 5.44
CA PHE A 83 -0.88 8.93 6.56
C PHE A 83 -0.20 9.32 7.87
N SER A 84 1.14 9.41 7.87
CA SER A 84 1.95 9.79 9.04
C SER A 84 1.57 11.19 9.56
N LYS A 85 1.44 12.17 8.66
CA LYS A 85 1.01 13.54 9.02
C LYS A 85 -0.41 13.57 9.59
N THR A 86 -1.32 12.79 9.00
CA THR A 86 -2.71 12.68 9.47
C THR A 86 -2.76 12.05 10.86
N MET A 87 -1.95 11.00 11.09
CA MET A 87 -1.81 10.34 12.39
C MET A 87 -1.21 11.28 13.45
N GLU A 88 -0.22 12.10 13.10
CA GLU A 88 0.35 13.12 14.01
C GLU A 88 -0.71 14.16 14.43
N THR A 89 -1.51 14.61 13.45
CA THR A 89 -2.61 15.56 13.70
C THR A 89 -3.69 14.92 14.59
N PHE A 90 -4.04 13.67 14.30
CA PHE A 90 -4.99 12.90 15.10
C PHE A 90 -4.52 12.73 16.54
N LYS A 91 -3.26 12.36 16.74
CA LYS A 91 -2.64 12.26 18.08
C LYS A 91 -2.68 13.58 18.82
N THR A 92 -2.38 14.69 18.14
CA THR A 92 -2.41 16.03 18.75
C THR A 92 -3.82 16.42 19.19
N LYS A 93 -4.83 16.20 18.35
CA LYS A 93 -6.25 16.44 18.70
C LYS A 93 -6.74 15.51 19.80
N LEU A 94 -6.28 14.26 19.83
CA LEU A 94 -6.63 13.31 20.87
C LEU A 94 -6.06 13.71 22.23
N ILE A 95 -4.81 14.18 22.27
CA ILE A 95 -4.21 14.76 23.48
C ILE A 95 -4.93 16.05 23.88
N GLN A 96 -5.34 16.88 22.93
CA GLN A 96 -6.14 18.06 23.23
C GLN A 96 -7.48 17.68 23.87
N SER A 97 -8.17 16.67 23.32
CA SER A 97 -9.42 16.14 23.88
C SER A 97 -9.28 15.59 25.30
N ALA A 98 -8.05 15.21 25.70
CA ALA A 98 -7.75 14.73 27.04
C ALA A 98 -7.85 15.81 28.10
N ASN A 99 -7.62 17.07 27.76
CA ASN A 99 -7.51 18.10 28.77
C ASN A 99 -8.89 18.45 29.34
N ASP A 100 -8.99 18.47 30.67
CA ASP A 100 -10.25 18.64 31.43
C ASP A 100 -10.93 20.01 31.30
N VAL A 101 -10.33 20.96 30.56
CA VAL A 101 -10.80 22.35 30.48
C VAL A 101 -11.83 22.56 29.35
N HIS A 102 -12.23 21.51 28.63
CA HIS A 102 -13.12 21.63 27.47
C HIS A 102 -14.61 21.59 27.85
N SER A 103 -15.36 22.58 27.37
CA SER A 103 -16.82 22.55 27.37
C SER A 103 -17.37 21.40 26.53
N GLU A 104 -18.59 20.96 26.79
CA GLU A 104 -19.25 19.88 26.05
C GLU A 104 -19.30 20.15 24.53
N THR A 105 -19.61 21.38 24.12
CA THR A 105 -19.56 21.81 22.72
C THR A 105 -18.17 21.66 22.11
N SER A 106 -17.11 21.98 22.87
CA SER A 106 -15.72 21.82 22.42
C SER A 106 -15.34 20.35 22.27
N ARG A 107 -15.77 19.50 23.21
CA ARG A 107 -15.54 18.05 23.12
C ARG A 107 -16.22 17.42 21.91
N ASN A 108 -17.47 17.81 21.64
CA ASN A 108 -18.20 17.35 20.46
C ASN A 108 -17.54 17.81 19.15
N ALA A 109 -17.01 19.03 19.10
CA ALA A 109 -16.27 19.51 17.93
C ALA A 109 -14.97 18.71 17.70
N ILE A 110 -14.21 18.41 18.77
CA ILE A 110 -12.99 17.60 18.67
C ILE A 110 -13.31 16.16 18.26
N ALA A 111 -14.40 15.57 18.78
CA ALA A 111 -14.86 14.25 18.36
C ALA A 111 -15.17 14.19 16.85
N ASN A 112 -15.89 15.18 16.32
CA ASN A 112 -16.17 15.27 14.89
C ASN A 112 -14.91 15.45 14.04
N ASP A 113 -13.91 16.18 14.52
CA ASP A 113 -12.61 16.29 13.85
C ASP A 113 -11.85 14.96 13.85
N LEU A 114 -11.85 14.23 14.95
CA LEU A 114 -11.22 12.92 15.05
C LEU A 114 -11.87 11.91 14.12
N GLU A 115 -13.19 11.92 13.99
CA GLU A 115 -13.90 11.04 13.05
C GLU A 115 -13.52 11.37 11.60
N ARG A 116 -13.50 12.64 11.21
CA ARG A 116 -13.07 13.05 9.87
C ARG A 116 -11.62 12.69 9.58
N LEU A 117 -10.73 12.78 10.56
CA LEU A 117 -9.34 12.34 10.42
C LEU A 117 -9.24 10.82 10.28
N ARG A 118 -10.08 10.06 10.99
CA ARG A 118 -10.18 8.59 10.83
C ARG A 118 -10.63 8.22 9.42
N GLU A 119 -11.69 8.85 8.93
CA GLU A 119 -12.17 8.66 7.56
C GLU A 119 -11.10 9.01 6.51
N HIS A 120 -10.36 10.10 6.74
CA HIS A 120 -9.26 10.48 5.85
C HIS A 120 -8.13 9.45 5.86
N MET A 121 -7.75 8.91 7.03
CA MET A 121 -6.77 7.82 7.12
C MET A 121 -7.22 6.56 6.36
N ILE A 122 -8.51 6.20 6.44
CA ILE A 122 -9.08 5.08 5.67
C ILE A 122 -8.97 5.35 4.17
N ASN A 123 -9.25 6.59 3.74
CA ASN A 123 -9.13 6.96 2.33
C ASN A 123 -7.69 6.86 1.83
N ILE A 124 -6.71 7.31 2.63
CA ILE A 124 -5.29 7.18 2.28
C ILE A 124 -4.88 5.70 2.22
N ALA A 125 -5.34 4.88 3.18
CA ALA A 125 -5.09 3.44 3.17
C ALA A 125 -5.74 2.70 1.98
N ASN A 126 -6.77 3.28 1.37
CA ASN A 126 -7.44 2.80 0.16
C ASN A 126 -6.94 3.50 -1.11
N THR A 127 -5.75 4.10 -1.10
CA THR A 127 -5.15 4.70 -2.30
C THR A 127 -4.89 3.63 -3.36
N SER A 128 -5.23 3.93 -4.62
CA SER A 128 -5.03 3.03 -5.77
C SER A 128 -4.34 3.75 -6.93
N ILE A 129 -3.63 2.97 -7.76
CA ILE A 129 -2.94 3.44 -8.96
C ILE A 129 -3.25 2.46 -10.08
N GLY A 130 -3.75 2.97 -11.21
CA GLY A 130 -4.09 2.10 -12.34
C GLY A 130 -5.16 1.04 -12.01
N GLY A 131 -5.92 1.23 -10.93
CA GLY A 131 -6.90 0.26 -10.42
C GLY A 131 -6.35 -0.70 -9.36
N GLU A 132 -5.05 -0.66 -9.06
CA GLU A 132 -4.41 -1.51 -8.05
C GLU A 132 -4.27 -0.79 -6.71
N PHE A 133 -4.76 -1.39 -5.63
CA PHE A 133 -4.64 -0.82 -4.28
C PHE A 133 -3.25 -1.04 -3.67
N LEU A 134 -2.62 0.03 -3.20
CA LEU A 134 -1.21 0.03 -2.77
C LEU A 134 -0.93 -0.81 -1.53
N PHE A 135 -1.86 -0.83 -0.58
CA PHE A 135 -1.71 -1.49 0.71
C PHE A 135 -2.43 -2.85 0.79
N GLY A 136 -2.91 -3.36 -0.35
CA GLY A 136 -3.66 -4.63 -0.44
C GLY A 136 -2.82 -5.91 -0.35
N GLY A 137 -1.48 -5.80 -0.41
CA GLY A 137 -0.60 -6.94 -0.63
C GLY A 137 -0.74 -7.43 -2.07
N SER A 138 -1.01 -8.71 -2.27
CA SER A 138 -1.35 -9.27 -3.59
C SER A 138 -2.83 -9.09 -3.97
N LYS A 139 -3.70 -8.68 -3.03
CA LYS A 139 -5.12 -8.41 -3.28
C LYS A 139 -5.34 -6.96 -3.70
N VAL A 140 -4.91 -6.65 -4.91
CA VAL A 140 -4.94 -5.29 -5.48
C VAL A 140 -6.27 -4.93 -6.12
N ASP A 141 -7.21 -5.87 -6.24
CA ASP A 141 -8.48 -5.73 -6.96
C ASP A 141 -9.61 -5.07 -6.13
N ARG A 142 -9.39 -4.88 -4.83
CA ARG A 142 -10.40 -4.39 -3.89
C ARG A 142 -9.80 -3.51 -2.80
N PRO A 143 -10.59 -2.59 -2.22
CA PRO A 143 -10.12 -1.75 -1.13
C PRO A 143 -9.59 -2.57 0.05
N PRO A 144 -8.37 -2.31 0.55
CA PRO A 144 -7.78 -3.04 1.65
C PRO A 144 -8.45 -2.77 3.00
N ILE A 145 -9.07 -1.61 3.22
CA ILE A 145 -9.70 -1.23 4.48
C ILE A 145 -11.19 -0.92 4.23
N ASP A 146 -12.08 -1.51 5.02
CA ASP A 146 -13.52 -1.17 4.98
C ASP A 146 -13.85 0.08 5.83
N SER A 147 -15.11 0.54 5.78
CA SER A 147 -15.59 1.69 6.56
C SER A 147 -15.49 1.48 8.08
N GLU A 148 -15.45 0.23 8.53
CA GLU A 148 -15.28 -0.15 9.94
C GLU A 148 -13.79 -0.18 10.36
N GLY A 149 -12.87 0.02 9.42
CA GLY A 149 -11.43 0.01 9.67
C GLY A 149 -10.81 -1.40 9.68
N LYS A 150 -11.55 -2.42 9.20
CA LYS A 150 -11.04 -3.78 9.12
C LYS A 150 -10.24 -3.98 7.83
N TYR A 151 -9.07 -4.59 7.99
CA TYR A 151 -8.19 -4.93 6.88
C TYR A 151 -8.61 -6.23 6.18
N HIS A 152 -8.72 -6.19 4.85
CA HIS A 152 -9.15 -7.29 3.97
C HIS A 152 -8.08 -7.72 2.95
N GLY A 153 -6.87 -7.17 3.04
CA GLY A 153 -5.73 -7.53 2.20
C GLY A 153 -5.01 -8.81 2.65
N ASN A 154 -3.72 -8.92 2.33
CA ASN A 154 -2.80 -9.95 2.80
C ASN A 154 -1.37 -9.41 2.94
N GLY A 155 -0.51 -10.16 3.64
CA GLY A 155 0.91 -9.86 3.83
C GLY A 155 1.82 -10.40 2.73
N GLU A 156 1.35 -10.46 1.47
CA GLU A 156 2.13 -11.01 0.36
C GLU A 156 2.86 -9.91 -0.41
N ASP A 157 4.10 -10.22 -0.82
CA ASP A 157 4.95 -9.31 -1.57
C ASP A 157 4.67 -9.39 -3.08
N LEU A 158 4.58 -8.23 -3.72
CA LEU A 158 4.56 -8.05 -5.16
C LEU A 158 5.98 -7.84 -5.65
N ASN A 159 6.42 -8.73 -6.53
CA ASN A 159 7.78 -8.78 -7.03
C ASN A 159 7.87 -8.27 -8.47
N ALA A 160 8.82 -7.39 -8.71
CA ALA A 160 9.21 -6.93 -10.03
C ALA A 160 10.38 -7.79 -10.53
N LEU A 161 10.22 -8.42 -11.69
CA LEU A 161 11.30 -9.14 -12.37
C LEU A 161 12.14 -8.14 -13.17
N VAL A 162 13.23 -7.65 -12.56
CA VAL A 162 14.08 -6.60 -13.16
C VAL A 162 15.17 -7.19 -14.07
N SER A 163 15.55 -8.44 -13.83
CA SER A 163 16.52 -9.18 -14.66
C SER A 163 16.28 -10.69 -14.49
N SER A 164 16.91 -11.50 -15.35
CA SER A 164 16.92 -12.97 -15.28
C SER A 164 17.27 -13.40 -13.84
N ASP A 165 16.28 -13.95 -13.12
CA ASP A 165 16.36 -14.44 -11.74
C ASP A 165 16.51 -13.40 -10.61
N ASN A 166 16.31 -12.10 -10.86
CA ASN A 166 16.28 -11.09 -9.79
C ASN A 166 14.87 -10.51 -9.59
N LEU A 167 14.17 -11.04 -8.58
CA LEU A 167 12.88 -10.56 -8.10
C LEU A 167 13.10 -9.51 -7.02
N VAL A 168 12.60 -8.30 -7.24
CA VAL A 168 12.67 -7.20 -6.27
C VAL A 168 11.26 -6.92 -5.73
N PRO A 169 11.00 -7.09 -4.42
CA PRO A 169 9.73 -6.70 -3.83
C PRO A 169 9.62 -5.17 -3.84
N TYR A 170 8.46 -4.63 -4.24
CA TYR A 170 8.26 -3.18 -4.37
C TYR A 170 7.04 -2.64 -3.63
N ASN A 171 6.16 -3.53 -3.13
CA ASN A 171 5.01 -3.14 -2.32
C ASN A 171 5.35 -3.16 -0.82
N ILE A 172 4.49 -2.51 -0.04
CA ILE A 172 4.46 -2.61 1.42
C ILE A 172 3.07 -3.11 1.78
N SER A 173 2.98 -4.27 2.42
CA SER A 173 1.70 -4.86 2.78
C SER A 173 1.01 -4.04 3.88
N GLY A 174 -0.29 -3.82 3.76
CA GLY A 174 -1.09 -3.19 4.81
C GLY A 174 -1.18 -4.05 6.07
N GLN A 175 -0.95 -5.37 5.96
CA GLN A 175 -0.87 -6.25 7.12
C GLN A 175 0.34 -5.90 8.00
N ASP A 176 1.52 -5.72 7.41
CA ASP A 176 2.71 -5.34 8.18
C ASP A 176 2.61 -3.89 8.67
N LEU A 177 2.00 -3.01 7.87
CA LEU A 177 1.89 -1.60 8.19
C LEU A 177 0.86 -1.31 9.30
N PHE A 178 -0.35 -1.84 9.18
CA PHE A 178 -1.48 -1.54 10.08
C PHE A 178 -1.64 -2.54 11.22
N LEU A 179 -1.33 -3.82 10.96
CA LEU A 179 -1.51 -4.92 11.93
C LEU A 179 -0.18 -5.41 12.52
N GLY A 180 0.95 -4.85 12.07
CA GLY A 180 2.27 -5.14 12.62
C GLY A 180 2.28 -4.91 14.13
N THR A 181 2.33 -6.00 14.89
CA THR A 181 2.52 -5.93 16.35
C THR A 181 3.98 -5.64 16.66
N ASP A 182 4.24 -4.43 17.14
CA ASP A 182 5.47 -4.10 17.87
C ASP A 182 5.48 -4.94 19.17
N LYS A 183 6.21 -6.06 19.16
CA LYS A 183 6.29 -7.03 20.28
C LYS A 183 7.03 -6.46 21.49
N ASP A 184 7.76 -5.36 21.32
CA ASP A 184 8.65 -4.81 22.34
C ASP A 184 7.95 -3.83 23.30
N LYS A 185 6.67 -3.52 23.08
CA LYS A 185 5.91 -2.59 23.92
C LYS A 185 4.74 -3.29 24.61
N HIS A 186 4.82 -3.39 25.94
CA HIS A 186 3.67 -3.73 26.78
C HIS A 186 2.62 -2.62 26.69
N LYS A 187 1.45 -2.92 26.12
CA LYS A 187 0.30 -2.01 26.05
C LYS A 187 -0.39 -1.99 27.41
N LEU A 188 -0.06 -1.01 28.26
CA LEU A 188 -0.85 -0.72 29.47
C LEU A 188 -2.02 0.19 29.06
N ILE A 189 -3.26 -0.29 29.20
CA ILE A 189 -4.45 0.53 29.00
C ILE A 189 -4.72 1.29 30.30
N THR A 190 -4.79 2.61 30.20
CA THR A 190 -4.98 3.53 31.32
C THR A 190 -5.85 4.68 30.82
N SER A 191 -6.99 4.90 31.47
CA SER A 191 -7.92 5.99 31.14
C SER A 191 -7.50 7.29 31.84
N ASN A 192 -7.86 8.42 31.24
CA ASN A 192 -7.78 9.75 31.87
C ASN A 192 -9.10 10.13 32.59
N ILE A 193 -10.19 9.48 32.19
CA ILE A 193 -11.46 9.62 32.91
C ILE A 193 -11.43 8.80 34.20
N LYS A 194 -11.94 9.38 35.29
CA LYS A 194 -12.26 8.63 36.51
C LYS A 194 -13.23 7.51 36.10
N LEU A 195 -12.82 6.27 36.30
CA LEU A 195 -13.60 5.07 35.95
C LEU A 195 -14.71 4.90 36.98
N PHE A 196 -15.72 5.76 36.93
CA PHE A 196 -16.91 5.65 37.77
C PHE A 196 -17.94 4.74 37.11
N ASN A 197 -18.65 3.99 37.95
CA ASN A 197 -19.81 3.23 37.55
C ASN A 197 -20.94 4.21 37.21
N GLN A 198 -21.22 4.36 35.92
CA GLN A 198 -22.18 5.34 35.40
C GLN A 198 -23.62 5.03 35.82
N ASN A 199 -23.96 3.76 36.06
CA ASN A 199 -25.28 3.37 36.52
C ASN A 199 -25.54 3.83 37.96
N LYS A 200 -24.50 3.83 38.81
CA LYS A 200 -24.57 4.35 40.18
C LYS A 200 -24.45 5.86 40.27
N LEU A 201 -23.77 6.46 39.30
CA LEU A 201 -23.62 7.91 39.20
C LEU A 201 -24.89 8.59 38.67
N HIS A 202 -25.64 7.92 37.78
CA HIS A 202 -26.86 8.43 37.16
C HIS A 202 -28.01 7.41 37.21
N PRO A 203 -28.46 6.99 38.42
CA PRO A 203 -29.51 5.98 38.57
C PRO A 203 -30.86 6.43 37.99
N ASP A 204 -31.11 7.74 37.94
CA ASP A 204 -32.32 8.37 37.40
C ASP A 204 -32.56 8.11 35.90
N VAL A 205 -31.50 7.83 35.14
CA VAL A 205 -31.57 7.60 33.69
C VAL A 205 -30.90 6.30 33.23
N MET A 206 -29.98 5.73 34.02
CA MET A 206 -29.17 4.58 33.62
C MET A 206 -29.50 3.29 34.40
N ASP A 207 -30.18 3.35 35.55
CA ASP A 207 -30.56 2.13 36.28
C ASP A 207 -32.01 1.75 35.99
N ALA A 208 -32.20 0.69 35.19
CA ALA A 208 -33.51 0.16 34.83
C ALA A 208 -34.38 -0.27 36.03
N LEU A 209 -33.77 -0.57 37.19
CA LEU A 209 -34.45 -1.13 38.36
C LEU A 209 -34.59 -0.13 39.51
N GLU A 210 -33.63 0.77 39.70
CA GLU A 210 -33.59 1.69 40.84
C GLU A 210 -33.45 3.17 40.45
N HIS A 211 -34.45 3.71 39.74
CA HIS A 211 -34.49 5.11 39.29
C HIS A 211 -34.57 6.16 40.41
N SER A 212 -34.82 5.75 41.65
CA SER A 212 -35.00 6.65 42.81
C SER A 212 -33.80 6.68 43.76
N SER A 213 -32.74 5.95 43.47
CA SER A 213 -31.54 5.87 44.31
C SER A 213 -30.72 7.17 44.21
N LEU A 214 -30.06 7.55 45.29
CA LEU A 214 -29.21 8.75 45.30
C LEU A 214 -27.94 8.48 44.48
N PRO A 215 -27.48 9.45 43.66
CA PRO A 215 -26.20 9.34 42.94
C PRO A 215 -25.02 9.04 43.86
N GLU A 216 -24.21 8.04 43.51
CA GLU A 216 -23.00 7.65 44.25
C GLU A 216 -21.77 7.57 43.34
N GLU A 217 -20.67 8.23 43.73
CA GLU A 217 -19.39 8.16 43.03
C GLU A 217 -18.64 6.87 43.39
N VAL A 218 -18.95 5.77 42.70
CA VAL A 218 -18.30 4.47 42.90
C VAL A 218 -17.32 4.18 41.76
N PHE A 219 -16.06 3.91 42.08
CA PHE A 219 -15.08 3.43 41.10
C PHE A 219 -15.41 2.00 40.65
N ILE A 220 -15.21 1.74 39.36
CA ILE A 220 -15.41 0.43 38.72
C ILE A 220 -14.45 -0.59 39.29
N LYS A 221 -15.00 -1.75 39.63
CA LYS A 221 -14.26 -2.91 40.12
C LYS A 221 -14.00 -3.90 38.97
N PRO A 222 -13.05 -4.84 39.12
CA PRO A 222 -12.81 -5.88 38.11
C PRO A 222 -14.02 -6.79 37.82
N SER A 223 -15.02 -6.80 38.72
CA SER A 223 -16.29 -7.51 38.56
C SER A 223 -17.29 -6.78 37.67
N ASP A 224 -17.12 -5.47 37.49
CA ASP A 224 -18.09 -4.61 36.85
C ASP A 224 -17.87 -4.63 35.34
N THR A 225 -18.95 -4.52 34.59
CA THR A 225 -18.89 -4.67 33.13
C THR A 225 -18.44 -3.37 32.44
N LEU A 226 -17.92 -3.49 31.22
CA LEU A 226 -17.65 -2.31 30.38
C LEU A 226 -18.92 -1.47 30.13
N ARG A 227 -20.12 -2.08 30.21
CA ARG A 227 -21.42 -1.38 30.14
C ARG A 227 -21.63 -0.40 31.29
N GLU A 228 -21.20 -0.78 32.48
CA GLU A 228 -21.26 0.10 33.65
C GLU A 228 -20.23 1.24 33.58
N LEU A 229 -19.20 1.13 32.74
CA LEU A 229 -18.25 2.21 32.48
C LEU A 229 -18.76 3.25 31.49
N ILE A 230 -19.54 2.83 30.50
CA ILE A 230 -20.06 3.68 29.42
C ILE A 230 -21.40 4.32 29.79
N GLY A 231 -22.15 3.73 30.72
CA GLY A 231 -23.49 4.19 31.10
C GLY A 231 -24.52 3.73 30.08
N ASP A 232 -25.02 2.53 30.32
CA ASP A 232 -26.06 1.86 29.57
C ASP A 232 -27.34 1.80 30.42
N ASN A 233 -28.47 2.10 29.81
CA ASN A 233 -29.77 2.17 30.47
C ASN A 233 -30.51 0.82 30.45
N ASP A 234 -30.02 -0.19 29.72
CA ASP A 234 -30.59 -1.52 29.74
C ASP A 234 -29.53 -2.65 29.66
N LYS A 235 -29.95 -3.85 29.25
CA LYS A 235 -29.09 -5.04 29.11
C LYS A 235 -29.12 -5.63 27.71
N ASP A 236 -29.77 -4.95 26.76
CA ASP A 236 -29.91 -5.40 25.39
C ASP A 236 -28.72 -4.92 24.56
N PRO A 237 -27.84 -5.81 24.08
CA PRO A 237 -26.68 -5.37 23.31
C PRO A 237 -26.98 -4.97 21.87
N THR A 238 -28.24 -5.07 21.43
CA THR A 238 -28.62 -4.89 20.01
C THR A 238 -29.17 -3.50 19.69
N ASN A 239 -29.51 -2.70 20.71
CA ASN A 239 -30.09 -1.36 20.55
C ASN A 239 -29.09 -0.23 20.82
N ASP A 240 -27.86 -0.55 21.21
CA ASP A 240 -26.83 0.43 21.52
C ASP A 240 -26.11 0.98 20.29
N PRO A 241 -25.77 2.28 20.27
CA PRO A 241 -24.83 2.81 19.30
C PRO A 241 -23.45 2.16 19.47
N LYS A 242 -22.75 1.86 18.37
CA LYS A 242 -21.37 1.34 18.41
C LYS A 242 -20.45 2.35 19.12
N GLU A 243 -19.74 1.87 20.14
CA GLU A 243 -18.79 2.65 20.91
C GLU A 243 -17.36 2.26 20.58
N PHE A 244 -16.51 3.28 20.44
CA PHE A 244 -15.11 3.09 20.09
C PHE A 244 -14.21 3.52 21.25
N PHE A 245 -13.41 2.58 21.74
CA PHE A 245 -12.33 2.83 22.68
C PHE A 245 -11.02 3.01 21.91
N ILE A 246 -10.54 4.25 21.79
CA ILE A 246 -9.28 4.51 21.09
C ILE A 246 -8.13 4.40 22.09
N CYS A 247 -7.45 3.25 22.10
CA CYS A 247 -6.32 2.98 22.99
C CYS A 247 -4.98 3.39 22.37
N LYS A 248 -4.20 4.22 23.08
CA LYS A 248 -2.84 4.61 22.66
C LYS A 248 -1.81 3.50 22.95
N ALA A 249 -1.08 3.05 21.92
CA ALA A 249 -0.04 2.02 22.03
C ALA A 249 1.30 2.51 22.64
N SER A 250 1.46 3.82 22.84
CA SER A 250 2.67 4.43 23.43
C SER A 250 2.28 5.37 24.58
N GLY A 251 1.86 4.77 25.68
CA GLY A 251 1.57 5.44 26.94
C GLY A 251 0.27 6.26 26.94
N LEU A 252 -0.68 5.80 27.77
CA LEU A 252 -1.82 6.52 28.32
C LEU A 252 -2.75 7.23 27.30
N MET A 253 -3.86 6.57 26.96
CA MET A 253 -5.24 7.12 26.97
C MET A 253 -6.19 6.20 26.19
N ALA A 254 -7.37 5.96 26.76
CA ALA A 254 -8.56 5.50 26.06
C ALA A 254 -9.60 6.65 26.07
N LEU A 255 -9.99 7.12 24.88
CA LEU A 255 -11.11 8.05 24.69
C LEU A 255 -12.36 7.23 24.34
N VAL A 256 -13.44 7.41 25.09
CA VAL A 256 -14.76 6.84 24.78
C VAL A 256 -15.52 7.86 23.95
N LEU A 257 -15.74 7.57 22.66
CA LEU A 257 -16.60 8.40 21.81
C LEU A 257 -18.01 7.80 21.79
N ARG A 258 -18.95 8.46 22.50
CA ARG A 258 -20.38 8.13 22.43
C ARG A 258 -21.02 8.88 21.26
N LYS A 259 -21.60 8.15 20.32
CA LYS A 259 -22.47 8.74 19.30
C LYS A 259 -23.84 8.95 19.94
N ASN A 260 -24.15 10.17 20.38
CA ASN A 260 -25.53 10.53 20.70
C ASN A 260 -26.30 10.62 19.38
N SER A 261 -26.96 9.52 18.97
CA SER A 261 -28.10 9.62 18.08
C SER A 261 -29.24 10.28 18.85
N ARG A 262 -29.68 11.44 18.36
CA ARG A 262 -31.02 11.94 18.68
C ARG A 262 -32.07 10.94 18.22
#